data_AF-A0A0K2TUU8-F1
#
_entry.id   AF-A0A0K2TUU8-F1
#
_cell.length_a   1.000
_cell.length_b   1.000
_cell.length_c   1.000
_cell.angle_alpha   90.00
_cell.angle_beta   90.00
_cell.angle_gamma   90.00
#
_symmetry.space_group_name_H-M   'P 1'
#
loop_
_entity.id
_entity.type
_entity.pdbx_description
1 polymer ?
#
loop_
_entity_poly.entity_id
_entity_poly.type
_entity_poly.pdbx_seq_one_letter_code
_entity_poly.pdbx_strand_id
1 'polypeptide(L)'
;GVIGVSGASSKRPKAPAFVFLSTPKSNWSNLQTIIPKVLHLSVVDYPFVNPGPVGGVPSDSGILVQFELYVRWWQLNTFLPMLHFLQPPTLYPLTKISKVAKKLKSIRKDIVNPCLLTFSNGAMQTSLPVIRPLWMLNPNDSVALTIDDQFMIGDSILVAPVLEEGKRKRDIYLPTGSGKKAIWKSGFNGGNFFKGGRWLRDVEAKLEDVMFFIRQKNDTLPEL
;
A
#
# COMPACT_ATOMS: atom_id res chain seq x y z
N GLY A 1 19.91 -27.77 -0.93
CA GLY A 1 19.69 -26.34 -0.69
C GLY A 1 18.68 -26.20 0.41
N VAL A 2 19.04 -25.59 1.54
CA VAL A 2 18.21 -25.54 2.74
C VAL A 2 17.17 -24.43 2.59
N ILE A 3 15.89 -24.78 2.61
CA ILE A 3 14.76 -23.85 2.71
C ILE A 3 14.56 -23.59 4.21
N GLY A 4 14.97 -22.42 4.68
CA GLY A 4 14.75 -21.98 6.05
C GLY A 4 13.41 -21.27 6.17
N VAL A 5 12.43 -21.91 6.82
CA VAL A 5 11.20 -21.25 7.29
C VAL A 5 11.47 -20.83 8.74
N SER A 6 11.65 -19.55 9.01
CA SER A 6 11.88 -19.06 10.38
C SER A 6 10.58 -18.60 11.01
N GLY A 7 10.10 -19.36 11.99
CA GLY A 7 9.31 -18.80 13.09
C GLY A 7 10.17 -17.81 13.89
N ALA A 8 9.52 -16.82 14.49
CA ALA A 8 10.02 -15.72 15.33
C ALA A 8 11.54 -15.69 15.60
N SER A 9 12.26 -14.73 15.01
CA SER A 9 13.66 -14.42 15.32
C SER A 9 13.79 -13.02 15.90
N SER A 10 14.31 -12.91 17.12
CA SER A 10 14.57 -11.64 17.82
C SER A 10 15.77 -10.85 17.26
N LYS A 11 16.54 -11.43 16.33
CA LYS A 11 17.63 -10.72 15.62
C LYS A 11 17.43 -10.82 14.10
N ARG A 12 17.68 -9.71 13.40
CA ARG A 12 17.67 -9.60 11.93
C ARG A 12 18.43 -10.76 11.30
N PRO A 13 17.86 -11.46 10.30
CA PRO A 13 18.65 -12.20 9.33
C PRO A 13 19.60 -11.23 8.60
N LYS A 14 20.89 -11.60 8.44
CA LYS A 14 21.91 -10.77 7.77
C LYS A 14 21.65 -10.51 6.28
N ALA A 15 20.75 -11.27 5.67
CA ALA A 15 20.30 -11.13 4.28
C ALA A 15 18.83 -10.63 4.26
N PRO A 16 18.37 -9.94 3.19
CA PRO A 16 16.98 -9.50 3.10
C PRO A 16 16.05 -10.72 3.19
N ALA A 17 15.46 -10.91 4.36
CA ALA A 17 14.50 -11.97 4.60
C ALA A 17 13.10 -11.45 4.35
N PHE A 18 12.37 -12.14 3.50
CA PHE A 18 10.95 -11.86 3.29
C PHE A 18 10.14 -12.53 4.39
N VAL A 19 9.29 -11.75 5.06
CA VAL A 19 8.34 -12.29 6.05
C VAL A 19 6.99 -12.43 5.39
N PHE A 20 6.40 -13.60 5.51
CA PHE A 20 5.09 -13.88 4.96
C PHE A 20 4.03 -13.72 6.04
N LEU A 21 2.99 -12.93 5.76
CA LEU A 21 1.79 -12.98 6.58
C LEU A 21 1.14 -14.35 6.47
N SER A 22 0.44 -14.76 7.54
CA SER A 22 -0.49 -15.88 7.48
C SER A 22 -1.45 -15.69 6.31
N THR A 23 -1.69 -16.74 5.52
CA THR A 23 -2.54 -16.66 4.34
C THR A 23 -3.96 -16.22 4.70
N PRO A 24 -4.40 -15.03 4.27
CA PRO A 24 -5.72 -14.52 4.60
C PRO A 24 -6.80 -15.27 3.82
N LYS A 25 -7.95 -15.52 4.44
CA LYS A 25 -9.14 -16.00 3.74
C LYS A 25 -9.68 -14.92 2.80
N SER A 26 -10.30 -15.31 1.70
CA SER A 26 -10.91 -14.39 0.73
C SER A 26 -12.18 -13.69 1.25
N ASN A 27 -12.01 -12.67 2.10
CA ASN A 27 -13.10 -11.79 2.56
C ASN A 27 -12.59 -10.38 2.92
N TRP A 28 -13.52 -9.42 3.02
CA TRP A 28 -13.25 -8.00 3.30
C TRP A 28 -12.60 -7.76 4.67
N SER A 29 -13.02 -8.49 5.70
CA SER A 29 -12.42 -8.37 7.03
C SER A 29 -10.92 -8.71 6.99
N ASN A 30 -10.53 -9.76 6.26
CA ASN A 30 -9.13 -10.10 6.11
C ASN A 30 -8.33 -9.07 5.31
N LEU A 31 -8.93 -8.50 4.24
CA LEU A 31 -8.32 -7.41 3.47
C LEU A 31 -7.98 -6.20 4.37
N GLN A 32 -8.90 -5.82 5.27
CA GLN A 32 -8.70 -4.72 6.22
C GLN A 32 -7.54 -4.99 7.18
N THR A 33 -7.26 -6.25 7.54
CA THR A 33 -6.15 -6.58 8.45
C THR A 33 -4.75 -6.43 7.82
N ILE A 34 -4.64 -6.33 6.49
CA ILE A 34 -3.34 -6.35 5.82
C ILE A 34 -2.51 -5.13 6.18
N ILE A 35 -3.09 -3.92 6.11
CA ILE A 35 -2.34 -2.68 6.37
C ILE A 35 -1.81 -2.67 7.81
N PRO A 36 -2.63 -2.88 8.86
CA PRO A 36 -2.13 -2.94 10.23
C PRO A 36 -1.04 -3.99 10.44
N LYS A 37 -1.18 -5.19 9.86
CA LYS A 37 -0.17 -6.27 9.97
C LYS A 37 1.15 -5.91 9.29
N VAL A 38 1.09 -5.35 8.07
CA VAL A 38 2.28 -4.90 7.34
C VAL A 38 2.97 -3.77 8.10
N LEU A 39 2.20 -2.79 8.59
CA LEU A 39 2.73 -1.67 9.36
C LEU A 39 3.39 -2.14 10.66
N HIS A 40 2.74 -3.05 11.39
CA HIS A 40 3.29 -3.63 12.61
C HIS A 40 4.64 -4.31 12.36
N LEU A 41 4.70 -5.21 11.36
CA LEU A 41 5.95 -5.90 11.00
C LEU A 41 7.04 -4.92 10.52
N SER A 42 6.64 -3.89 9.77
CA SER A 42 7.57 -2.86 9.30
C SER A 42 8.19 -2.08 10.45
N VAL A 43 7.40 -1.71 11.47
CA VAL A 43 7.88 -0.99 12.66
C VAL A 43 8.83 -1.85 13.51
N VAL A 44 8.60 -3.16 13.60
CA VAL A 44 9.51 -4.10 14.28
C VAL A 44 10.64 -4.61 13.38
N ASP A 45 10.98 -3.84 12.34
CA ASP A 45 12.18 -3.99 11.51
C ASP A 45 12.18 -5.19 10.54
N TYR A 46 11.00 -5.57 10.04
CA TYR A 46 10.84 -6.46 8.88
C TYR A 46 10.42 -5.64 7.64
N PRO A 47 11.37 -5.10 6.86
CA PRO A 47 11.06 -4.19 5.75
C PRO A 47 10.43 -4.85 4.53
N PHE A 48 10.56 -6.17 4.39
CA PHE A 48 10.12 -6.93 3.22
C PHE A 48 8.99 -7.90 3.57
N VAL A 49 7.78 -7.35 3.73
CA VAL A 49 6.59 -8.15 4.06
C VAL A 49 5.87 -8.60 2.79
N ASN A 50 5.58 -9.90 2.70
CA ASN A 50 4.63 -10.45 1.75
C ASN A 50 3.22 -10.42 2.38
N PRO A 51 2.27 -9.65 1.82
CA PRO A 51 0.93 -9.51 2.38
C PRO A 51 0.02 -10.73 2.14
N GLY A 52 0.50 -11.75 1.42
CA GLY A 52 -0.30 -12.86 0.91
C GLY A 52 -0.78 -12.62 -0.51
N PRO A 53 -1.42 -13.63 -1.11
CA PRO A 53 -1.87 -13.56 -2.50
C PRO A 53 -3.03 -12.58 -2.68
N VAL A 54 -3.07 -11.93 -3.85
CA VAL A 54 -4.20 -11.09 -4.27
C VAL A 54 -5.49 -11.89 -4.20
N GLY A 55 -6.48 -11.35 -3.50
CA GLY A 55 -7.78 -11.98 -3.29
C GLY A 55 -7.84 -12.95 -2.12
N GLY A 56 -6.72 -13.24 -1.44
CA GLY A 56 -6.65 -14.24 -0.37
C GLY A 56 -6.77 -15.68 -0.89
N VAL A 57 -7.00 -16.61 0.03
CA VAL A 57 -7.26 -18.02 -0.27
C VAL A 57 -8.77 -18.28 -0.17
N PRO A 58 -9.44 -18.69 -1.26
CA PRO A 58 -10.85 -19.02 -1.24
C PRO A 58 -11.08 -20.28 -0.39
N SER A 59 -12.27 -20.40 0.22
CA SER A 59 -12.61 -21.59 1.03
C SER A 59 -12.53 -22.88 0.20
N ASP A 60 -12.90 -22.82 -1.08
CA ASP A 60 -12.82 -23.93 -2.01
C ASP A 60 -11.93 -23.55 -3.21
N SER A 61 -10.99 -24.43 -3.55
CA SER A 61 -9.95 -24.19 -4.58
C SER A 61 -10.50 -23.97 -6.00
N GLY A 62 -11.77 -24.32 -6.25
CA GLY A 62 -12.44 -24.12 -7.55
C GLY A 62 -13.22 -22.82 -7.68
N ILE A 63 -13.36 -22.03 -6.61
CA ILE A 63 -14.19 -20.83 -6.60
C ILE A 63 -13.32 -19.60 -6.87
N LEU A 64 -13.72 -18.79 -7.85
CA LEU A 64 -13.10 -17.49 -8.09
C LEU A 64 -13.49 -16.51 -6.98
N VAL A 65 -12.51 -15.73 -6.54
CA VAL A 65 -12.76 -14.64 -5.59
C VAL A 65 -13.74 -13.64 -6.21
N GLN A 66 -14.63 -13.06 -5.40
CA GLN A 66 -15.53 -12.01 -5.87
C GLN A 66 -14.73 -10.89 -6.54
N PHE A 67 -15.16 -10.48 -7.74
CA PHE A 67 -14.38 -9.59 -8.61
C PHE A 67 -13.99 -8.27 -7.93
N GLU A 68 -14.92 -7.63 -7.20
CA GLU A 68 -14.64 -6.38 -6.51
C GLU A 68 -13.55 -6.54 -5.44
N LEU A 69 -13.71 -7.55 -4.57
CA LEU A 69 -12.73 -7.89 -3.55
C LEU A 69 -11.35 -8.14 -4.17
N TYR A 70 -11.28 -8.95 -5.24
CA TYR A 70 -10.04 -9.25 -5.95
C TYR A 70 -9.36 -7.97 -6.47
N VAL A 71 -10.12 -7.05 -7.10
CA VAL A 71 -9.59 -5.79 -7.62
C VAL A 71 -9.10 -4.88 -6.49
N ARG A 72 -9.86 -4.70 -5.40
CA ARG A 72 -9.44 -3.88 -4.26
C ARG A 72 -8.19 -4.44 -3.57
N TRP A 73 -8.08 -5.76 -3.48
CA TRP A 73 -6.89 -6.43 -2.96
C TRP A 73 -5.67 -6.23 -3.86
N TRP A 74 -5.85 -6.31 -5.18
CA TRP A 74 -4.79 -6.03 -6.14
C TRP A 74 -4.35 -4.57 -6.06
N GLN A 75 -5.28 -3.63 -5.90
CA GLN A 75 -4.98 -2.22 -5.71
C GLN A 75 -4.10 -1.99 -4.48
N LEU A 76 -4.41 -2.62 -3.34
CA LEU A 76 -3.56 -2.58 -2.15
C LEU A 76 -2.17 -3.17 -2.42
N ASN A 77 -2.11 -4.43 -2.89
CA ASN A 77 -0.84 -5.15 -3.06
C ASN A 77 0.06 -4.50 -4.13
N THR A 78 -0.52 -3.75 -5.08
CA THR A 78 0.22 -2.96 -6.07
C THR A 78 1.24 -2.01 -5.42
N PHE A 79 0.98 -1.51 -4.22
CA PHE A 79 1.86 -0.58 -3.48
C PHE A 79 2.73 -1.25 -2.42
N LEU A 80 2.55 -2.55 -2.19
CA LEU A 80 3.33 -3.30 -1.20
C LEU A 80 4.58 -3.93 -1.82
N PRO A 81 5.61 -4.25 -1.01
CA PRO A 81 6.91 -4.72 -1.50
C PRO A 81 6.81 -5.96 -2.40
N MET A 82 5.88 -6.87 -2.09
CA MET A 82 5.60 -8.06 -2.90
C MET A 82 4.19 -8.04 -3.47
N LEU A 83 4.08 -8.52 -4.71
CA LEU A 83 2.83 -8.78 -5.40
C LEU A 83 2.80 -10.27 -5.78
N HIS A 84 1.87 -11.02 -5.20
CA HIS A 84 1.73 -12.46 -5.36
C HIS A 84 0.30 -12.79 -5.80
N PHE A 85 0.14 -13.71 -6.76
CA PHE A 85 -1.15 -14.20 -7.23
C PHE A 85 -1.24 -15.71 -7.05
N LEU A 86 -2.33 -16.21 -6.47
CA LEU A 86 -2.74 -17.62 -6.60
C LEU A 86 -3.69 -17.78 -7.80
N GLN A 87 -4.68 -16.90 -7.90
CA GLN A 87 -5.57 -16.81 -9.05
C GLN A 87 -5.04 -15.72 -10.00
N PRO A 88 -4.59 -16.05 -11.22
CA PRO A 88 -4.14 -15.04 -12.15
C PRO A 88 -5.31 -14.16 -12.64
N PRO A 89 -5.08 -12.88 -12.95
CA PRO A 89 -6.13 -11.98 -13.44
C PRO A 89 -6.85 -12.47 -14.70
N THR A 90 -6.24 -13.37 -15.48
CA THR A 90 -6.78 -13.96 -16.72
C THR A 90 -7.99 -14.87 -16.49
N LEU A 91 -8.26 -15.28 -15.25
CA LEU A 91 -9.48 -16.05 -14.90
C LEU A 91 -10.76 -15.19 -14.93
N TYR A 92 -10.63 -13.87 -14.95
CA TYR A 92 -11.76 -12.95 -15.04
C TYR A 92 -11.96 -12.45 -16.48
N PRO A 93 -13.20 -12.05 -16.87
CA PRO A 93 -13.47 -11.53 -18.21
C PRO A 93 -12.54 -10.37 -18.58
N LEU A 94 -11.86 -10.49 -19.73
CA LEU A 94 -10.89 -9.50 -20.21
C LEU A 94 -11.48 -8.09 -20.34
N THR A 95 -12.78 -8.00 -20.66
CA THR A 95 -13.51 -6.73 -20.75
C THR A 95 -13.52 -5.95 -19.44
N LYS A 96 -13.51 -6.64 -18.29
CA LYS A 96 -13.48 -6.03 -16.96
C LYS A 96 -12.06 -5.83 -16.44
N ILE A 97 -11.22 -6.87 -16.55
CA ILE A 97 -9.91 -6.87 -15.87
C ILE A 97 -8.83 -6.10 -16.64
N SER A 98 -8.92 -5.98 -17.97
CA SER A 98 -7.85 -5.38 -18.78
C SER A 98 -7.58 -3.92 -18.43
N LYS A 99 -8.64 -3.15 -18.12
CA LYS A 99 -8.50 -1.74 -17.76
C LYS A 99 -7.79 -1.57 -16.42
N VAL A 100 -8.21 -2.34 -15.41
CA VAL A 100 -7.58 -2.41 -14.08
C VAL A 100 -6.12 -2.86 -14.20
N ALA A 101 -5.87 -3.95 -14.93
CA ALA A 101 -4.55 -4.53 -15.09
C ALA A 101 -3.56 -3.56 -15.75
N LYS A 102 -3.96 -2.89 -16.85
CA LYS A 102 -3.13 -1.89 -17.53
C LYS A 102 -2.76 -0.75 -16.59
N LYS A 103 -3.75 -0.22 -15.85
CA LYS A 103 -3.54 0.89 -14.93
C LYS A 103 -2.64 0.53 -13.76
N LEU A 104 -2.91 -0.58 -13.07
CA LEU A 104 -2.09 -1.04 -11.94
C LEU A 104 -0.68 -1.44 -12.37
N LYS A 105 -0.52 -2.02 -13.57
CA LYS A 105 0.79 -2.33 -14.14
C LYS A 105 1.62 -1.07 -14.36
N SER A 106 1.05 -0.03 -14.97
CA SER A 106 1.75 1.25 -15.18
C SER A 106 2.09 1.92 -13.85
N ILE A 107 1.13 2.04 -12.93
CA ILE A 107 1.39 2.60 -11.59
C ILE A 107 2.52 1.84 -10.90
N ARG A 108 2.47 0.50 -10.90
CA ARG A 108 3.51 -0.30 -10.24
C ARG A 108 4.87 -0.12 -10.88
N LYS A 109 4.95 -0.22 -12.22
CA LYS A 109 6.20 -0.14 -12.98
C LYS A 109 6.83 1.25 -12.89
N ASP A 110 6.04 2.30 -13.08
CA ASP A 110 6.54 3.64 -13.35
C ASP A 110 6.68 4.48 -12.08
N ILE A 111 5.89 4.17 -11.02
CA ILE A 111 5.83 4.98 -9.80
C ILE A 111 6.27 4.15 -8.57
N VAL A 112 5.63 3.01 -8.33
CA VAL A 112 5.83 2.26 -7.08
C VAL A 112 7.19 1.57 -7.04
N ASN A 113 7.58 0.82 -8.07
CA ASN A 113 8.81 0.05 -8.09
C ASN A 113 10.07 0.93 -7.94
N PRO A 114 10.20 2.09 -8.63
CA PRO A 114 11.31 3.01 -8.38
C PRO A 114 11.37 3.45 -6.91
N CYS A 115 10.23 3.83 -6.34
CA CYS A 115 10.13 4.25 -4.95
C CYS A 115 10.52 3.12 -3.98
N LEU A 116 9.98 1.91 -4.17
CA LEU A 116 10.33 0.74 -3.38
C LEU A 116 11.83 0.44 -3.46
N LEU A 117 12.45 0.49 -4.64
CA LEU A 117 13.88 0.23 -4.81
C LEU A 117 14.72 1.26 -4.06
N THR A 118 14.40 2.55 -4.20
CA THR A 118 15.09 3.64 -3.49
C THR A 118 15.04 3.43 -1.97
N PHE A 119 13.86 3.18 -1.40
CA PHE A 119 13.72 2.98 0.04
C PHE A 119 14.24 1.62 0.52
N SER A 120 14.23 0.58 -0.32
CA SER A 120 14.80 -0.74 0.03
C SER A 120 16.31 -0.65 0.22
N ASN A 121 17.02 0.07 -0.67
CA ASN A 121 18.45 0.30 -0.53
C ASN A 121 18.76 1.06 0.77
N GLY A 122 17.95 2.07 1.11
CA GLY A 122 18.05 2.78 2.37
C GLY A 122 17.75 1.91 3.60
N ALA A 123 16.70 1.09 3.55
CA ALA A 123 16.29 0.21 4.64
C ALA A 123 17.28 -0.93 4.94
N MET A 124 18.11 -1.30 3.96
CA MET A 124 19.21 -2.24 4.22
C MET A 124 20.34 -1.60 5.03
N GLN A 125 20.50 -0.29 4.93
CA GLN A 125 21.56 0.48 5.62
C GLN A 125 21.04 1.13 6.91
N THR A 126 19.75 1.42 6.98
CA THR A 126 19.06 2.13 8.06
C THR A 126 17.95 1.25 8.64
N SER A 127 17.62 1.36 9.91
CA SER A 127 16.46 0.68 10.50
C SER A 127 15.12 1.35 10.16
N LEU A 128 15.06 2.09 9.04
CA LEU A 128 13.85 2.75 8.59
C LEU A 128 13.07 1.82 7.64
N PRO A 129 11.80 1.50 7.94
CA PRO A 129 11.02 0.62 7.09
C PRO A 129 10.68 1.25 5.74
N VAL A 130 10.48 0.38 4.75
CA VAL A 130 10.02 0.78 3.41
C VAL A 130 8.55 1.17 3.43
N ILE A 131 7.70 0.40 4.11
CA ILE A 131 6.29 0.73 4.31
C ILE A 131 6.13 1.37 5.68
N ARG A 132 5.58 2.58 5.73
CA ARG A 132 5.56 3.40 6.94
C ARG A 132 4.14 3.81 7.32
N PRO A 133 3.79 3.84 8.61
CA PRO A 133 2.59 4.50 9.06
C PRO A 133 2.76 6.02 8.93
N LEU A 134 1.64 6.74 8.79
CA LEU A 134 1.66 8.18 8.47
C LEU A 134 2.41 9.01 9.52
N TRP A 135 2.28 8.66 10.81
CA TRP A 135 2.91 9.38 11.91
C TRP A 135 4.45 9.35 11.86
N MET A 136 5.08 8.43 11.11
CA MET A 136 6.54 8.48 10.92
C MET A 136 7.00 9.70 10.14
N LEU A 137 6.11 10.34 9.37
CA LEU A 137 6.42 11.57 8.65
C LEU A 137 6.45 12.79 9.59
N ASN A 138 5.59 12.80 10.61
CA ASN A 138 5.57 13.79 11.67
C ASN A 138 4.96 13.15 12.95
N PRO A 139 5.79 12.79 13.94
CA PRO A 139 5.32 12.16 15.17
C PRO A 139 4.39 13.04 16.03
N ASN A 140 4.39 14.36 15.79
CA ASN A 140 3.54 15.33 16.50
C ASN A 140 2.17 15.52 15.83
N ASP A 141 1.91 14.87 14.70
CA ASP A 141 0.63 14.92 13.99
C ASP A 141 -0.35 13.93 14.65
N SER A 142 -1.19 14.42 15.58
CA SER A 142 -2.07 13.57 16.39
C SER A 142 -3.10 12.79 15.57
N VAL A 143 -3.52 13.32 14.42
CA VAL A 143 -4.43 12.63 13.51
C VAL A 143 -3.69 11.48 12.82
N ALA A 144 -2.45 11.71 12.37
CA ALA A 144 -1.65 10.66 11.72
C ALA A 144 -1.39 9.45 12.64
N LEU A 145 -1.39 9.63 13.96
CA LEU A 145 -1.24 8.55 14.95
C LEU A 145 -2.44 7.59 14.98
N THR A 146 -3.64 8.05 14.59
CA THR A 146 -4.86 7.24 14.65
C THR A 146 -5.20 6.56 13.32
N ILE A 147 -4.42 6.79 12.26
CA ILE A 147 -4.70 6.24 10.92
C ILE A 147 -4.07 4.85 10.78
N ASP A 148 -4.91 3.84 10.53
CA ASP A 148 -4.51 2.44 10.34
C ASP A 148 -4.93 1.84 8.98
N ASP A 149 -5.67 2.61 8.18
CA ASP A 149 -6.21 2.24 6.87
C ASP A 149 -5.54 2.97 5.68
N GLN A 150 -4.46 3.71 5.98
CA GLN A 150 -3.56 4.35 5.03
C GLN A 150 -2.11 4.05 5.41
N PHE A 151 -1.21 4.10 4.42
CA PHE A 151 0.22 3.92 4.65
C PHE A 151 1.05 4.75 3.67
N MET A 152 2.35 4.78 3.89
CA MET A 152 3.31 5.41 2.99
C MET A 152 4.35 4.42 2.49
N ILE A 153 4.88 4.68 1.31
CA ILE A 153 6.13 4.09 0.81
C ILE A 153 7.23 5.12 1.05
N GLY A 154 8.10 4.82 2.00
CA GLY A 154 9.03 5.76 2.55
C GLY A 154 8.31 7.00 3.08
N ASP A 155 8.78 8.17 2.67
CA ASP A 155 8.17 9.47 2.91
C ASP A 155 7.63 10.13 1.62
N SER A 156 7.57 9.36 0.52
CA SER A 156 7.38 9.90 -0.84
C SER A 156 6.01 9.61 -1.43
N ILE A 157 5.39 8.48 -1.09
CA ILE A 157 4.07 8.11 -1.61
C ILE A 157 3.14 7.79 -0.45
N LEU A 158 1.98 8.41 -0.37
CA LEU A 158 0.87 8.03 0.51
C LEU A 158 -0.14 7.22 -0.28
N VAL A 159 -0.68 6.16 0.32
CA VAL A 159 -1.65 5.25 -0.30
C VAL A 159 -2.86 5.12 0.62
N ALA A 160 -4.05 5.25 0.05
CA ALA A 160 -5.33 5.19 0.74
C ALA A 160 -6.31 4.27 -0.04
N PRO A 161 -6.18 2.94 0.07
CA PRO A 161 -6.98 1.98 -0.70
C PRO A 161 -8.43 1.87 -0.18
N VAL A 162 -9.40 1.52 -1.02
CA VAL A 162 -10.76 1.19 -0.51
C VAL A 162 -10.76 -0.26 0.01
N LEU A 163 -11.20 -0.45 1.26
CA LEU A 163 -11.14 -1.74 1.98
C LEU A 163 -12.51 -2.29 2.39
N GLU A 164 -13.59 -1.73 1.84
CA GLU A 164 -14.97 -2.10 2.16
C GLU A 164 -15.77 -2.36 0.88
N GLU A 165 -16.71 -3.30 0.96
CA GLU A 165 -17.55 -3.69 -0.16
C GLU A 165 -18.49 -2.56 -0.61
N GLY A 166 -18.61 -2.39 -1.93
CA GLY A 166 -19.52 -1.42 -2.54
C GLY A 166 -19.10 0.03 -2.38
N LYS A 167 -18.11 0.35 -1.55
CA LYS A 167 -17.62 1.72 -1.35
C LYS A 167 -16.96 2.24 -2.63
N ARG A 168 -17.38 3.45 -3.03
CA ARG A 168 -16.83 4.22 -4.16
C ARG A 168 -16.36 5.61 -3.76
N LYS A 169 -16.35 5.88 -2.46
CA LYS A 169 -15.82 7.10 -1.85
C LYS A 169 -15.11 6.72 -0.56
N ARG A 170 -14.09 7.49 -0.18
CA ARG A 170 -13.48 7.40 1.14
C ARG A 170 -12.92 8.75 1.57
N ASP A 171 -12.77 8.89 2.87
CA ASP A 171 -12.01 9.98 3.45
C ASP A 171 -10.52 9.64 3.44
N ILE A 172 -9.69 10.67 3.25
CA ILE A 172 -8.24 10.54 3.17
C ILE A 172 -7.59 11.64 3.99
N TYR A 173 -6.79 11.27 4.97
CA TYR A 173 -5.95 12.21 5.69
C TYR A 173 -4.60 12.38 4.97
N LEU A 174 -4.21 13.63 4.74
CA LEU A 174 -2.88 13.97 4.25
C LEU A 174 -2.04 14.48 5.42
N PRO A 175 -0.98 13.77 5.86
CA PRO A 175 -0.20 14.18 7.02
C PRO A 175 0.69 15.37 6.70
N THR A 176 1.08 16.08 7.75
CA THR A 176 2.14 17.09 7.69
C THR A 176 3.54 16.45 7.71
N GLY A 177 4.54 17.14 7.16
CA GLY A 177 5.95 16.82 7.40
C GLY A 177 6.43 17.32 8.76
N SER A 178 7.59 16.85 9.24
CA SER A 178 8.18 17.29 10.53
C SER A 178 8.26 18.81 10.69
N GLY A 179 8.47 19.56 9.59
CA GLY A 179 8.45 21.03 9.57
C GLY A 179 7.05 21.66 9.50
N LYS A 180 5.99 20.89 9.78
CA LYS A 180 4.56 21.24 9.60
C LYS A 180 4.18 21.67 8.17
N LYS A 181 5.00 21.30 7.18
CA LYS A 181 4.77 21.55 5.76
C LYS A 181 4.88 20.22 5.01
N ALA A 182 3.93 19.97 4.14
CA ALA A 182 3.96 18.91 3.15
C ALA A 182 3.06 19.29 1.99
N ILE A 183 3.51 19.06 0.76
CA ILE A 183 2.68 19.21 -0.43
C ILE A 183 2.53 17.84 -1.10
N TRP A 184 1.28 17.45 -1.29
CA TRP A 184 0.89 16.16 -1.85
C TRP A 184 0.25 16.37 -3.21
N LYS A 185 0.84 15.79 -4.25
CA LYS A 185 0.25 15.73 -5.59
C LYS A 185 -0.56 14.45 -5.71
N SER A 186 -1.82 14.55 -6.11
CA SER A 186 -2.64 13.39 -6.40
C SER A 186 -2.02 12.56 -7.53
N GLY A 187 -1.90 11.26 -7.33
CA GLY A 187 -1.54 10.30 -8.38
C GLY A 187 -2.71 9.88 -9.26
N PHE A 188 -3.90 10.39 -8.96
CA PHE A 188 -5.17 10.11 -9.62
C PHE A 188 -5.90 11.42 -9.97
N ASN A 189 -6.98 11.34 -10.77
CA ASN A 189 -7.88 12.45 -11.10
C ASN A 189 -7.17 13.79 -11.45
N GLY A 190 -6.22 13.75 -12.38
CA GLY A 190 -5.66 14.97 -12.98
C GLY A 190 -4.50 15.63 -12.24
N GLY A 191 -4.05 15.10 -11.10
CA GLY A 191 -2.78 15.53 -10.51
C GLY A 191 -2.81 16.78 -9.63
N ASN A 192 -3.98 17.08 -9.04
CA ASN A 192 -4.14 18.23 -8.14
C ASN A 192 -3.18 18.20 -6.94
N PHE A 193 -2.80 19.38 -6.46
CA PHE A 193 -1.92 19.56 -5.31
C PHE A 193 -2.70 19.92 -4.05
N PHE A 194 -2.27 19.37 -2.92
CA PHE A 194 -2.89 19.56 -1.62
C PHE A 194 -1.83 19.83 -0.55
N LYS A 195 -2.14 20.74 0.37
CA LYS A 195 -1.37 20.91 1.60
C LYS A 195 -1.66 19.75 2.56
N GLY A 196 -0.65 19.27 3.27
CA GLY A 196 -0.81 18.32 4.38
C GLY A 196 -1.49 18.95 5.60
N GLY A 197 -1.77 18.13 6.62
CA GLY A 197 -2.50 18.49 7.83
C GLY A 197 -4.01 18.62 7.62
N ARG A 198 -4.57 17.90 6.65
CA ARG A 198 -6.00 18.03 6.31
C ARG A 198 -6.64 16.71 5.89
N TRP A 199 -7.94 16.65 6.09
CA TRP A 199 -8.80 15.65 5.49
C TRP A 199 -9.28 16.09 4.11
N LEU A 200 -9.22 15.17 3.17
CA LEU A 200 -10.00 15.20 1.94
C LEU A 200 -11.22 14.30 2.18
N ARG A 201 -12.42 14.88 2.11
CA ARG A 201 -13.68 14.17 2.37
C ARG A 201 -14.31 13.66 1.09
N ASP A 202 -14.97 12.51 1.17
CA ASP A 202 -15.80 11.95 0.09
C ASP A 202 -15.08 11.82 -1.26
N VAL A 203 -13.79 11.51 -1.23
CA VAL A 203 -12.96 11.40 -2.44
C VAL A 203 -13.45 10.24 -3.29
N GLU A 204 -13.82 10.50 -4.55
CA GLU A 204 -14.31 9.47 -5.46
C GLU A 204 -13.21 8.45 -5.80
N ALA A 205 -13.57 7.18 -5.64
CA ALA A 205 -12.70 6.02 -5.74
C ALA A 205 -13.37 4.95 -6.61
N LYS A 206 -13.38 5.17 -7.93
CA LYS A 206 -13.92 4.18 -8.88
C LYS A 206 -13.21 2.85 -8.72
N LEU A 207 -13.82 1.77 -9.22
CA LEU A 207 -13.25 0.43 -9.06
C LEU A 207 -11.87 0.30 -9.74
N GLU A 208 -11.57 1.12 -10.74
CA GLU A 208 -10.28 1.16 -11.43
C GLU A 208 -9.26 2.13 -10.80
N ASP A 209 -9.71 2.97 -9.87
CA ASP A 209 -8.89 3.99 -9.22
C ASP A 209 -8.38 3.49 -7.87
N VAL A 210 -7.09 3.73 -7.65
CA VAL A 210 -6.45 3.62 -6.34
C VAL A 210 -5.96 5.01 -5.96
N MET A 211 -6.33 5.45 -4.76
CA MET A 211 -6.01 6.78 -4.28
C MET A 211 -4.61 6.73 -3.70
N PHE A 212 -3.70 7.45 -4.34
CA PHE A 212 -2.35 7.64 -3.84
C PHE A 212 -1.89 9.06 -4.13
N PHE A 213 -0.95 9.54 -3.34
CA PHE A 213 -0.42 10.90 -3.44
C PHE A 213 1.09 10.87 -3.38
N ILE A 214 1.73 11.67 -4.21
CA ILE A 214 3.19 11.81 -4.30
C ILE A 214 3.58 13.10 -3.60
N ARG A 215 4.42 12.99 -2.57
CA ARG A 215 4.98 14.15 -1.88
C ARG A 215 5.94 14.90 -2.78
N GLN A 216 5.88 16.23 -2.76
CA GLN A 216 6.79 17.09 -3.53
C GLN A 216 8.08 17.33 -2.74
N LYS A 217 9.24 17.17 -3.38
CA LYS A 217 10.56 17.16 -2.71
C LYS A 217 10.87 18.43 -1.90
N ASN A 218 10.35 19.59 -2.32
CA ASN A 218 10.59 20.87 -1.65
C ASN A 218 9.42 21.31 -0.76
N ASP A 219 8.36 20.51 -0.66
CA ASP A 219 7.10 20.88 -0.01
C ASP A 219 6.58 22.27 -0.43
N THR A 220 6.87 22.66 -1.67
CA THR A 220 6.36 23.86 -2.34
C THR A 220 5.38 23.46 -3.44
N LEU A 221 4.41 24.33 -3.71
CA LEU A 221 3.59 24.20 -4.91
C LEU A 221 4.49 24.49 -6.12
N PRO A 222 4.31 23.79 -7.26
CA PRO A 222 4.99 24.19 -8.49
C PRO A 222 4.57 25.62 -8.85
N GLU A 223 5.53 26.40 -9.35
CA GLU A 223 5.24 27.68 -9.99
C GLU A 223 4.41 27.39 -11.26
N LEU A 224 3.30 28.13 -11.43
CA LEU A 224 2.36 27.98 -12.54
C LEU A 224 2.93 28.53 -13.84
#